data_AF-A0A9P1ITD6-F1
#
_entry.id   AF-A0A9P1ITD6-F1
#
_cell.length_a   1.000
_cell.length_b   1.000
_cell.length_c   1.000
_cell.angle_alpha   90.00
_cell.angle_beta   90.00
_cell.angle_gamma   90.00
#
_symmetry.space_group_name_H-M   'P 1'
#
loop_
_entity.id
_entity.type
_entity.pdbx_description
1 polymer ?
#
loop_
_entity_poly.entity_id
_entity_poly.type
_entity_poly.pdbx_seq_one_letter_code
_entity_poly.pdbx_strand_id
1 'polypeptide(L)'
;MPPPPDHPIKDICAAYKQKCVVKLNRDDCDERNLECEKYAKQGVRTTWNFCMFSNNYDLSICRARNDIDFQIIKDWISKDQFEYIPE
;
A
#
# COMPACT_ATOMS: atom_id res chain seq x y z
N MET A 1 -17.73 -8.27 5.77
CA MET A 1 -16.86 -7.36 6.56
C MET A 1 -17.05 -5.95 6.04
N PRO A 2 -17.04 -4.92 6.91
CA PRO A 2 -17.00 -3.53 6.47
C PRO A 2 -15.76 -3.29 5.60
N PRO A 3 -15.80 -2.33 4.66
CA PRO A 3 -14.66 -2.00 3.82
C PRO A 3 -13.51 -1.40 4.65
N PRO A 4 -12.25 -1.57 4.21
CA PRO A 4 -11.11 -0.87 4.80
C PRO A 4 -11.25 0.65 4.65
N PRO A 5 -10.57 1.45 5.48
CA PRO A 5 -10.47 2.88 5.29
C PRO A 5 -9.81 3.22 3.95
N ASP A 6 -10.25 4.33 3.34
CA ASP A 6 -9.64 4.85 2.13
C ASP A 6 -8.27 5.44 2.43
N HIS A 7 -7.26 4.97 1.69
CA HIS A 7 -5.90 5.51 1.72
C HIS A 7 -5.56 6.18 0.38
N PRO A 8 -4.72 7.22 0.38
CA PRO A 8 -4.31 7.94 -0.83
C PRO A 8 -3.29 7.15 -1.67
N ILE A 9 -3.60 5.89 -2.00
CA ILE A 9 -2.72 4.95 -2.72
C ILE A 9 -2.32 5.51 -4.09
N LYS A 10 -3.28 6.09 -4.83
CA LYS A 10 -3.01 6.66 -6.15
C LYS A 10 -2.02 7.80 -6.08
N ASP A 11 -2.11 8.65 -5.07
CA ASP A 11 -1.24 9.82 -4.92
C ASP A 11 0.19 9.39 -4.58
N ILE A 12 0.35 8.41 -3.68
CA ILE A 12 1.69 7.91 -3.33
C ILE A 12 2.35 7.16 -4.49
N CYS A 13 1.59 6.41 -5.30
CA CYS A 13 2.14 5.71 -6.46
C CYS A 13 2.45 6.68 -7.60
N ALA A 14 1.63 7.71 -7.82
CA ALA A 14 1.94 8.78 -8.77
C ALA A 14 3.23 9.54 -8.38
N ALA A 15 3.41 9.83 -7.09
CA ALA A 15 4.66 10.41 -6.58
C ALA A 15 5.86 9.47 -6.77
N TYR A 16 5.68 8.16 -6.56
CA TYR A 16 6.69 7.16 -6.87
C TYR A 16 7.03 7.13 -8.37
N LYS A 17 6.04 7.16 -9.27
CA LYS A 17 6.27 7.17 -10.72
C LYS A 17 7.15 8.36 -11.15
N GLN A 18 6.85 9.54 -10.61
CA GLN A 18 7.69 10.72 -10.87
C GLN A 18 9.12 10.51 -10.35
N LYS A 19 9.29 9.98 -9.14
CA LYS A 19 10.60 9.63 -8.59
C LYS A 19 11.32 8.58 -9.45
N CYS A 20 10.60 7.58 -9.95
CA CYS A 20 11.14 6.52 -10.78
C CYS A 20 11.77 7.09 -12.05
N VAL A 21 11.04 7.94 -12.77
CA VAL A 21 11.52 8.58 -14.00
C VAL A 21 12.70 9.52 -13.73
N VAL A 22 12.58 10.38 -12.71
CA VAL A 22 13.55 11.47 -12.51
C VAL A 22 14.80 11.04 -11.75
N LYS A 23 14.67 10.12 -10.79
CA LYS A 23 15.76 9.77 -9.85
C LYS A 23 16.29 8.35 -10.02
N LEU A 24 15.42 7.40 -10.33
CA LEU A 24 15.84 6.00 -10.50
C LEU A 24 16.23 5.70 -11.95
N ASN A 25 15.78 6.54 -12.90
CA ASN A 25 16.08 6.43 -14.33
C ASN A 25 15.83 5.01 -14.86
N ARG A 26 14.68 4.44 -14.47
CA ARG A 26 14.24 3.12 -14.91
C ARG A 26 13.34 3.26 -16.14
N ASP A 27 13.38 2.27 -17.02
CA ASP A 27 12.52 2.21 -18.20
C ASP A 27 11.15 1.60 -17.92
N ASP A 28 11.01 0.87 -16.80
CA ASP A 28 9.81 0.13 -16.38
C ASP A 28 8.92 0.89 -15.37
N CYS A 29 8.99 2.23 -15.35
CA CYS A 29 8.27 3.03 -14.35
C CYS A 29 6.75 2.92 -14.44
N ASP A 30 6.20 2.59 -15.61
CA ASP A 30 4.77 2.34 -15.79
C ASP A 30 4.34 1.00 -15.18
N GLU A 31 5.08 -0.08 -15.43
CA GLU A 31 4.83 -1.36 -14.77
C GLU A 31 5.00 -1.25 -13.25
N ARG A 32 6.06 -0.57 -12.80
CA ARG A 32 6.32 -0.37 -11.36
C ARG A 32 5.26 0.49 -10.69
N ASN A 33 4.67 1.47 -11.37
CA ASN A 33 3.54 2.23 -10.83
C ASN A 33 2.28 1.35 -10.67
N LEU A 34 1.99 0.49 -11.65
CA LEU A 34 0.89 -0.46 -11.53
C LEU A 34 1.13 -1.47 -10.41
N GLU A 35 2.38 -1.92 -10.26
CA GLU A 35 2.79 -2.81 -9.19
C GLU A 35 2.66 -2.14 -7.81
N CYS A 36 3.08 -0.88 -7.68
CA CYS A 36 2.89 -0.07 -6.47
C CYS A 36 1.42 -0.04 -6.03
N GLU A 37 0.51 0.19 -6.97
CA GLU A 37 -0.92 0.20 -6.67
C GLU A 37 -1.42 -1.16 -6.19
N LYS A 38 -0.97 -2.25 -6.82
CA LYS A 38 -1.37 -3.62 -6.43
C LYS A 38 -0.82 -3.96 -5.05
N TYR A 39 0.47 -3.70 -4.81
CA TYR A 39 1.15 -3.90 -3.53
C TYR A 39 0.45 -3.15 -2.39
N ALA A 40 0.21 -1.84 -2.57
CA ALA A 40 -0.41 -1.03 -1.53
C ALA A 40 -1.86 -1.45 -1.24
N LYS A 41 -2.66 -1.75 -2.28
CA LYS A 41 -4.05 -2.20 -2.13
C LYS A 41 -4.11 -3.56 -1.43
N GLN A 42 -3.23 -4.49 -1.79
CA GLN A 42 -3.16 -5.81 -1.16
C GLN A 42 -2.74 -5.68 0.30
N GLY A 43 -1.67 -4.93 0.61
CA GLY A 43 -1.19 -4.73 1.97
C GLY A 43 -2.26 -4.14 2.89
N VAL A 44 -2.92 -3.06 2.47
CA VAL A 44 -4.04 -2.43 3.21
C VAL A 44 -5.18 -3.43 3.43
N ARG A 45 -5.57 -4.18 2.40
CA ARG A 45 -6.67 -5.15 2.48
C ARG A 45 -6.32 -6.33 3.41
N THR A 46 -5.10 -6.84 3.33
CA THR A 46 -4.61 -7.94 4.16
C THR A 46 -4.56 -7.53 5.63
N THR A 47 -3.95 -6.39 5.94
CA THR A 47 -3.96 -5.84 7.31
C THR A 47 -5.38 -5.69 7.85
N TRP A 48 -6.30 -5.13 7.03
CA TRP A 48 -7.69 -4.94 7.44
C TRP A 48 -8.37 -6.27 7.77
N ASN A 49 -8.34 -7.22 6.83
CA ASN A 49 -9.01 -8.50 6.99
C ASN A 49 -8.45 -9.28 8.18
N PHE A 50 -7.11 -9.31 8.32
CA PHE A 50 -6.45 -9.99 9.42
C PHE A 50 -6.82 -9.35 10.76
N CYS A 51 -6.73 -8.02 10.87
CA CYS A 51 -7.09 -7.33 12.10
C CYS A 51 -8.56 -7.55 12.49
N MET A 52 -9.49 -7.41 11.54
CA MET A 52 -10.92 -7.58 11.78
C MET A 52 -11.23 -8.99 12.29
N PHE A 53 -10.56 -10.00 11.72
CA PHE A 53 -10.65 -11.38 12.17
C PHE A 53 -10.07 -11.58 13.58
N SER A 54 -8.87 -11.07 13.85
CA SER A 54 -8.17 -11.27 15.13
C SER A 54 -8.75 -10.46 16.30
N ASN A 55 -9.47 -9.37 16.03
CA ASN A 55 -9.95 -8.43 17.05
C ASN A 55 -11.48 -8.35 17.12
N ASN A 56 -12.18 -9.44 16.81
CA ASN A 56 -13.65 -9.51 16.90
C ASN A 56 -14.37 -8.32 16.24
N TYR A 57 -13.90 -7.90 15.06
CA TYR A 57 -14.46 -6.80 14.29
C TYR A 57 -14.40 -5.41 14.96
N ASP A 58 -13.45 -5.19 15.89
CA ASP A 58 -13.20 -3.86 16.46
C ASP A 58 -12.68 -2.88 15.41
N LEU A 59 -13.57 -2.00 14.96
CA LEU A 59 -13.29 -1.00 13.93
C LEU A 59 -12.25 0.04 14.36
N SER A 60 -12.23 0.41 15.65
CA SER A 60 -11.35 1.46 16.15
C SER A 60 -9.90 0.98 16.11
N ILE A 61 -9.67 -0.21 16.67
CA ILE A 61 -8.35 -0.87 16.67
C ILE A 61 -7.89 -1.11 15.23
N CYS A 62 -8.78 -1.62 14.37
CA CYS A 62 -8.38 -1.97 13.02
C CYS A 62 -8.16 -0.78 12.09
N ARG A 63 -8.85 0.35 12.30
CA ARG A 63 -8.50 1.61 11.61
C ARG A 63 -7.10 2.08 12.00
N ALA A 64 -6.82 2.17 13.30
CA ALA A 64 -5.51 2.59 13.79
C ALA A 64 -4.38 1.67 13.29
N ARG A 65 -4.61 0.34 13.28
CA ARG A 65 -3.62 -0.60 12.73
C ARG A 65 -3.42 -0.42 11.23
N ASN A 66 -4.49 -0.23 10.48
CA ASN A 66 -4.43 -0.03 9.04
C ASN A 66 -3.68 1.25 8.67
N ASP A 67 -3.84 2.33 9.43
CA ASP A 67 -3.10 3.58 9.26
C ASP A 67 -1.59 3.38 9.50
N ILE A 68 -1.21 2.62 10.54
CA ILE A 68 0.19 2.28 10.84
C ILE A 68 0.81 1.49 9.69
N ASP A 69 0.14 0.42 9.24
CA ASP A 69 0.65 -0.42 8.16
C ASP A 69 0.71 0.35 6.82
N PHE A 70 -0.22 1.27 6.58
CA PHE A 70 -0.16 2.16 5.42
C PHE A 70 1.09 3.06 5.45
N GLN A 71 1.52 3.57 6.62
CA GLN A 71 2.77 4.32 6.71
C GLN A 71 3.99 3.45 6.39
N ILE A 72 4.00 2.18 6.81
CA ILE A 72 5.07 1.23 6.48
C ILE A 72 5.10 0.96 4.97
N ILE A 73 3.94 0.69 4.36
CA ILE A 73 3.79 0.52 2.91
C ILE A 73 4.33 1.74 2.16
N LYS A 74 3.95 2.95 2.60
CA LYS A 74 4.42 4.21 2.00
C LYS A 74 5.94 4.36 2.09
N ASP A 75 6.54 4.01 3.24
CA ASP A 75 7.99 4.04 3.42
C ASP A 75 8.71 3.06 2.48
N TRP A 76 8.20 1.83 2.34
CA TRP A 76 8.72 0.82 1.43
C TRP A 76 8.65 1.25 -0.04
N ILE A 77 7.51 1.81 -0.46
CA ILE A 77 7.33 2.41 -1.79
C ILE A 77 8.35 3.53 -2.01
N SER A 78 8.52 4.41 -1.02
CA SER A 78 9.48 5.51 -1.12
C SER A 78 10.92 5.03 -1.28
N LYS A 79 11.26 3.84 -0.81
CA LYS A 79 12.60 3.24 -0.90
C LYS A 79 12.78 2.34 -2.13
N ASP A 80 11.76 2.20 -2.99
CA ASP A 80 11.73 1.20 -4.08
C ASP A 80 11.94 -0.24 -3.59
N GLN A 81 11.47 -0.55 -2.37
CA GLN A 81 11.63 -1.86 -1.72
C GLN A 81 10.35 -2.71 -1.76
N PHE A 82 9.37 -2.31 -2.58
CA PHE A 82 8.11 -3.04 -2.71
C PHE A 82 8.19 -4.05 -3.87
N GLU A 83 7.53 -5.17 -3.66
CA GLU A 83 7.32 -6.23 -4.64
C GLU A 83 5.90 -6.78 -4.47
N TYR A 84 5.14 -6.85 -5.56
CA TYR A 84 3.83 -7.49 -5.54
C TYR A 84 3.97 -8.98 -5.85
N ILE A 85 3.63 -9.83 -4.88
CA ILE A 85 3.55 -11.28 -5.05
C ILE A 85 2.08 -11.64 -5.32
N PRO A 86 1.72 -12.07 -6.55
CA PRO A 86 0.36 -12.52 -6.84
C PRO A 86 -0.02 -13.72 -5.96
N GLU A 87 -1.27 -13.74 -5.49
CA GLU A 87 -1.89 -14.90 -4.81
C GLU A 87 -2.15 -16.07 -5.77
#